data_AF-A0A3C1VKA2-F1
#
_entry.id   AF-A0A3C1VKA2-F1
#
_cell.length_a   1.000
_cell.length_b   1.000
_cell.length_c   1.000
_cell.angle_alpha   90.00
_cell.angle_beta   90.00
_cell.angle_gamma   90.00
#
_symmetry.space_group_name_H-M   'P 1'
#
loop_
_entity.id
_entity.type
_entity.pdbx_description
1 polymer ?
#
loop_
_entity_poly.entity_id
_entity_poly.type
_entity_poly.pdbx_seq_one_letter_code
_entity_poly.pdbx_strand_id
1 'polypeptide(L)' 'MSPNWHKLLKKYKREPQLTKAHIVVHAIHAVILKKLFGKKRLQKEINKIKNTAYIRAWKIVERDGDVEIIKTLTEGL' A
#
# COMPACT_ATOMS: atom_id res chain seq x y z
N MET A 1 -6.02 3.53 -17.46
CA MET A 1 -5.92 2.94 -16.10
C MET A 1 -6.75 1.66 -16.07
N SER A 2 -6.25 0.56 -15.48
CA SER A 2 -6.96 -0.73 -15.48
C SER A 2 -8.27 -0.68 -14.68
N PRO A 3 -9.25 -1.57 -14.95
CA PRO A 3 -10.48 -1.68 -14.15
C PRO A 3 -10.19 -1.92 -12.66
N ASN A 4 -9.19 -2.75 -12.35
CA ASN A 4 -8.77 -3.07 -10.99
C ASN A 4 -8.20 -1.87 -10.25
N TRP A 5 -7.48 -0.99 -10.95
CA TRP A 5 -7.02 0.28 -10.38
C TRP A 5 -8.20 1.13 -9.93
N HIS A 6 -9.24 1.29 -10.77
CA HIS A 6 -10.43 2.04 -10.40
C HIS A 6 -11.19 1.40 -9.24
N LYS A 7 -11.32 0.07 -9.22
CA LYS A 7 -11.92 -0.69 -8.12
C LYS A 7 -11.22 -0.39 -6.79
N LEU A 8 -9.89 -0.45 -6.78
CA LEU A 8 -9.08 -0.16 -5.60
C LEU A 8 -9.19 1.31 -5.19
N LEU A 9 -9.12 2.25 -6.13
CA LEU A 9 -9.27 3.68 -5.84
C LEU A 9 -10.65 4.03 -5.27
N LYS A 10 -11.71 3.33 -5.70
CA LYS A 10 -13.08 3.51 -5.18
C LYS A 10 -13.18 3.09 -3.71
N LYS A 11 -12.48 2.04 -3.29
CA LYS A 11 -12.38 1.62 -1.88
C LYS A 11 -11.83 2.74 -0.99
N TYR A 12 -10.85 3.48 -1.49
CA TYR A 12 -10.19 4.58 -0.76
C TYR A 12 -10.64 5.97 -1.23
N LYS A 13 -11.88 6.12 -1.71
CA LYS A 13 -12.35 7.38 -2.34
C LYS A 13 -12.20 8.64 -1.49
N ARG A 14 -12.23 8.50 -0.15
CA ARG A 14 -12.10 9.59 0.83
C ARG A 14 -10.67 10.05 1.09
N GLU A 15 -9.67 9.30 0.65
CA GLU A 15 -8.26 9.65 0.84
C GLU A 15 -7.78 10.65 -0.24
N PRO A 16 -6.75 11.47 0.03
CA PRO A 16 -6.10 12.27 -1.00
C PRO A 16 -5.51 11.42 -2.13
N GLN A 17 -5.43 11.97 -3.35
CA GLN A 17 -4.91 11.24 -4.52
C GLN A 17 -3.48 10.72 -4.30
N LEU A 18 -2.63 11.51 -3.62
CA LEU A 18 -1.27 11.11 -3.28
C LEU A 18 -1.25 9.89 -2.34
N THR A 19 -2.11 9.88 -1.31
CA THR A 19 -2.27 8.74 -0.40
C THR A 19 -2.73 7.51 -1.17
N LYS A 20 -3.74 7.65 -2.04
CA LYS A 20 -4.27 6.52 -2.82
C LYS A 20 -3.20 5.83 -3.67
N ALA A 21 -2.38 6.61 -4.38
CA ALA A 21 -1.27 6.05 -5.16
C ALA A 21 -0.26 5.32 -4.26
N HIS A 22 0.07 5.90 -3.10
CA HIS A 22 1.03 5.32 -2.17
C HIS A 22 0.51 4.09 -1.43
N ILE A 23 -0.81 3.88 -1.30
CA ILE A 23 -1.34 2.62 -0.77
C ILE A 23 -0.87 1.44 -1.62
N VAL A 24 -0.92 1.58 -2.96
CA VAL A 24 -0.51 0.51 -3.87
C VAL A 24 1.01 0.29 -3.83
N VAL A 25 1.77 1.38 -3.93
CA VAL A 25 3.24 1.34 -3.88
C VAL A 25 3.72 0.72 -2.57
N HIS A 26 3.14 1.14 -1.44
CA HIS A 26 3.51 0.61 -0.13
C HIS A 26 3.09 -0.84 0.07
N ALA A 27 1.94 -1.28 -0.48
CA ALA A 27 1.58 -2.69 -0.43
C ALA A 27 2.63 -3.57 -1.15
N ILE A 28 3.06 -3.16 -2.35
CA ILE A 28 4.12 -3.87 -3.10
C ILE A 28 5.45 -3.83 -2.33
N HIS A 29 5.85 -2.66 -1.83
CA HIS A 29 7.06 -2.53 -1.00
C HIS A 29 7.00 -3.40 0.26
N ALA A 30 5.84 -3.52 0.90
CA ALA A 30 5.67 -4.34 2.09
C ALA A 30 5.98 -5.81 1.79
N VAL A 31 5.45 -6.34 0.69
CA VAL A 31 5.70 -7.72 0.26
C VAL A 31 7.18 -7.94 -0.06
N ILE A 32 7.80 -7.05 -0.84
CA ILE A 32 9.22 -7.15 -1.21
C ILE A 32 10.11 -7.09 0.03
N LEU A 33 9.89 -6.10 0.91
CA LEU A 33 10.70 -5.90 2.10
C LEU A 33 10.54 -7.05 3.10
N LYS A 34 9.32 -7.55 3.31
CA LYS A 34 9.08 -8.73 4.15
C LYS A 34 9.78 -9.96 3.58
N LYS A 35 9.71 -10.18 2.26
CA LYS A 35 10.29 -11.37 1.60
C LYS A 35 11.82 -11.35 1.59
N LEU A 36 12.44 -10.19 1.33
CA LEU A 36 13.89 -10.08 1.17
C LEU A 36 14.62 -9.79 2.49
N PHE A 37 14.02 -9.04 3.41
CA PHE A 37 14.71 -8.50 4.59
C PHE A 37 13.97 -8.74 5.91
N GLY A 38 12.77 -9.32 5.86
CA GLY A 38 11.93 -9.55 7.02
C GLY A 38 11.23 -8.30 7.58
N LYS A 39 10.35 -8.53 8.57
CA LYS A 39 9.50 -7.48 9.16
C LYS A 39 10.28 -6.35 9.85
N LYS A 40 11.43 -6.66 10.47
CA LYS A 40 12.27 -5.66 11.15
C LYS A 40 12.74 -4.56 10.19
N ARG A 41 13.14 -4.92 8.97
CA ARG A 41 13.58 -3.92 7.98
C ARG A 41 12.41 -3.06 7.50
N LEU A 42 11.25 -3.68 7.24
CA LEU A 42 10.04 -2.94 6.87
C LEU A 42 9.70 -1.86 7.92
N GLN A 43 9.67 -2.22 9.20
CA GLN A 43 9.37 -1.24 10.26
C GLN A 43 10.36 -0.08 10.29
N LYS A 44 11.66 -0.36 10.07
CA LYS A 44 12.70 0.67 10.01
C LYS A 44 12.48 1.65 8.86
N GLU A 45 12.00 1.18 7.71
CA GLU A 45 11.67 2.05 6.57
C GLU A 45 10.42 2.90 6.87
N ILE A 46 9.37 2.30 7.42
CA ILE A 46 8.14 3.01 7.80
C ILE A 46 8.44 4.14 8.79
N ASN A 47 9.27 3.88 9.80
CA ASN A 47 9.60 4.84 10.86
C ASN A 47 10.41 6.05 10.39
N LYS A 48 11.04 6.00 9.20
CA LYS A 48 11.84 7.11 8.64
C LYS A 48 11.01 8.10 7.84
N ILE A 49 9.76 7.78 7.55
CA ILE A 49 8.91 8.58 6.67
C ILE A 49 8.40 9.81 7.42
N LYS A 50 8.59 10.99 6.82
CA LYS A 50 8.09 12.27 7.36
C LYS A 50 6.82 12.76 6.66
N ASN A 51 6.56 12.28 5.44
CA ASN A 51 5.40 12.72 4.66
C ASN A 51 4.10 12.13 5.25
N THR A 52 3.16 13.01 5.61
CA THR A 52 1.89 12.63 6.27
C THR A 52 0.99 11.77 5.39
N ALA A 53 0.96 12.00 4.08
CA ALA A 53 0.21 11.17 3.13
C ALA A 53 0.79 9.74 3.06
N TYR A 54 2.11 9.61 3.19
CA TYR A 54 2.79 8.32 3.11
C TYR A 54 2.60 7.53 4.40
N ILE A 55 2.67 8.21 5.54
CA ILE A 55 2.30 7.64 6.85
C ILE A 55 0.86 7.14 6.81
N ARG A 56 -0.08 7.94 6.25
CA ARG A 56 -1.47 7.52 6.10
C ARG A 56 -1.61 6.28 5.22
N ALA A 57 -0.92 6.24 4.09
CA ALA A 57 -0.91 5.07 3.21
C ALA A 57 -0.38 3.81 3.91
N TRP A 58 0.72 3.90 4.68
CA TRP A 58 1.23 2.78 5.45
C TRP A 58 0.24 2.25 6.50
N LYS A 59 -0.45 3.15 7.22
CA LYS A 59 -1.50 2.75 8.17
C LYS A 59 -2.64 1.99 7.47
N ILE A 60 -2.99 2.37 6.24
CA ILE A 60 -4.01 1.66 5.47
C ILE A 60 -3.50 0.28 5.04
N VAL A 61 -2.26 0.18 4.56
CA VAL A 61 -1.63 -1.10 4.19
C VAL A 61 -1.55 -2.06 5.38
N GLU A 62 -1.20 -1.54 6.56
CA GLU A 62 -1.11 -2.32 7.79
C GLU A 62 -2.49 -2.81 8.27
N ARG A 63 -3.52 -1.97 8.14
CA ARG A 63 -4.90 -2.29 8.50
C ARG A 63 -5.56 -3.29 7.54
N ASP A 64 -5.40 -3.09 6.23
CA ASP A 64 -6.12 -3.85 5.20
C ASP A 64 -5.35 -5.07 4.69
N GLY A 65 -4.06 -5.16 4.99
CA GLY A 65 -3.17 -6.22 4.50
C GLY A 65 -2.59 -5.91 3.11
N ASP A 66 -1.26 -6.00 2.99
CA ASP A 66 -0.53 -5.79 1.74
C ASP A 66 -0.91 -6.79 0.65
N VAL A 67 -1.07 -8.06 1.01
CA VAL A 67 -1.46 -9.12 0.07
C VAL A 67 -2.88 -8.89 -0.48
N GLU A 68 -3.85 -8.52 0.36
CA GLU A 68 -5.23 -8.28 -0.06
C GLU A 68 -5.37 -7.05 -0.98
N ILE A 69 -4.58 -6.00 -0.70
CA ILE A 69 -4.49 -4.83 -1.58
C ILE A 69 -3.95 -5.22 -2.95
N ILE A 70 -2.86 -6.01 -3.00
CA ILE A 70 -2.28 -6.48 -4.26
C ILE A 70 -3.24 -7.40 -5.00
N LYS A 71 -3.92 -8.31 -4.29
CA LYS A 71 -4.92 -9.20 -4.88
C LYS A 71 -6.02 -8.41 -5.57
N THR A 72 -6.52 -7.34 -4.94
CA THR A 72 -7.52 -6.46 -5.57
C THR A 72 -6.99 -5.78 -6.84
N LEU A 73 -5.69 -5.50 -6.91
CA LEU A 73 -5.03 -4.93 -8.09
C LEU A 73 -4.85 -5.96 -9.22
N THR A 74 -4.56 -7.22 -8.87
CA THR A 74 -4.22 -8.29 -9.82
C THR A 74 -5.36 -9.27 -10.10
N GLU A 75 -6.53 -9.10 -9.48
CA GLU A 75 -7.70 -9.95 -9.71
C GLU A 75 -8.03 -10.09 -11.20
N GLY A 76 -7.99 -11.31 -11.73
CA GLY A 76 -8.27 -11.61 -13.14
C GLY A 76 -7.08 -11.48 -14.10
N LEU A 77 -5.85 -11.39 -13.58
CA LEU A 77 -4.61 -11.67 -14.33
C LEU A 77 -4.23 -13.15 -14.25
#